data_AF-A0A9Q9HJ23-F1
#
_entry.id   AF-A0A9Q9HJ23-F1
#
_cell.length_a   1.000
_cell.length_b   1.000
_cell.length_c   1.000
_cell.angle_alpha   90.00
_cell.angle_beta   90.00
_cell.angle_gamma   90.00
#
_symmetry.space_group_name_H-M   'P 1'
#
loop_
_entity.id
_entity.type
_entity.pdbx_description
1 polymer ?
#
loop_
_entity_poly.entity_id
_entity_poly.type
_entity_poly.pdbx_seq_one_letter_code
_entity_poly.pdbx_strand_id
1 'polypeptide(L)'
;MGGIGSGRHWQFGADTTDDYRSIDIRWLKREGLLETGISRRITWSRGGEVTGSINVRSEPGRVILDYRHRDRGGEWQPERYPVYLDTTPCRMGGVRHWFLCPARGCGRRVAILYGGAIFACRHCYRLAYPSQREKPGDRAARRADRIRDKMGWPGGILEGGDWGKPKGMHWRTYERLCREHDALSDRALVGIMDHLNRLSGRF
;
A
#
# COMPACT_ATOMS: atom_id res chain seq x y z
N MET A 1 16.08 34.42 -9.92
CA MET A 1 16.06 34.74 -8.48
C MET A 1 14.90 33.98 -7.82
N GLY A 2 15.17 32.78 -7.32
CA GLY A 2 14.24 31.96 -6.53
C GLY A 2 15.10 31.15 -5.56
N GLY A 3 15.05 31.53 -4.29
CA GLY A 3 16.08 31.23 -3.30
C GLY A 3 16.17 29.78 -2.83
N ILE A 4 17.33 29.48 -2.25
CA ILE A 4 17.66 28.28 -1.46
C ILE A 4 16.66 28.21 -0.29
N GLY A 5 15.82 27.16 -0.24
CA GLY A 5 14.83 26.96 0.83
C GLY A 5 13.40 26.59 0.38
N SER A 6 13.11 26.52 -0.92
CA SER A 6 11.78 26.07 -1.42
C SER A 6 11.61 24.55 -1.49
N GLY A 7 12.58 23.80 -0.94
CA GLY A 7 12.56 22.35 -0.85
C GLY A 7 11.48 21.85 0.10
N ARG A 8 10.57 21.03 -0.41
CA ARG A 8 9.51 20.36 0.35
C ARG A 8 10.13 19.54 1.49
N HIS A 9 10.08 20.07 2.71
CA HIS A 9 10.25 19.30 3.94
C HIS A 9 9.06 18.35 4.12
N TRP A 10 9.09 17.20 3.43
CA TRP A 10 8.37 16.02 3.89
C TRP A 10 9.40 14.94 4.12
N GLN A 11 9.69 14.80 5.41
CA GLN A 11 10.71 13.96 6.01
C GLN A 11 10.69 12.54 5.44
N PHE A 12 11.89 12.03 5.15
CA PHE A 12 12.19 10.61 5.10
C PHE A 12 11.53 9.92 6.31
N GLY A 13 10.42 9.18 6.13
CA GLY A 13 9.83 8.41 7.24
C GLY A 13 8.36 7.99 7.19
N ALA A 14 7.53 8.39 6.21
CA ALA A 14 6.10 8.03 6.23
C ALA A 14 5.78 6.65 5.61
N ASP A 15 5.73 5.57 6.40
CA ASP A 15 5.48 4.17 6.03
C ASP A 15 4.38 3.90 4.95
N THR A 16 4.56 2.90 4.09
CA THR A 16 3.68 2.55 2.95
C THR A 16 2.54 1.60 3.34
N THR A 17 1.39 1.67 2.66
CA THR A 17 0.17 0.93 3.01
C THR A 17 0.29 -0.60 2.99
N ASP A 18 1.22 -1.16 2.21
CA ASP A 18 1.48 -2.61 2.13
C ASP A 18 2.23 -3.14 3.36
N ASP A 19 2.92 -2.27 4.09
CA ASP A 19 3.64 -2.63 5.31
C ASP A 19 2.74 -2.66 6.55
N TYR A 20 1.46 -2.25 6.41
CA TYR A 20 0.51 -2.17 7.52
C TYR A 20 -0.42 -3.38 7.59
N ARG A 21 -0.61 -3.87 8.82
CA ARG A 21 -1.74 -4.74 9.18
C ARG A 21 -3.03 -3.99 8.83
N SER A 22 -3.93 -4.59 8.05
CA SER A 22 -5.15 -3.89 7.64
C SER A 22 -6.37 -4.79 7.69
N ILE A 23 -7.54 -4.18 7.93
CA ILE A 23 -8.84 -4.83 7.97
C ILE A 23 -9.73 -4.15 6.93
N ASP A 24 -10.29 -4.97 6.02
CA ASP A 24 -11.19 -4.51 4.97
C ASP A 24 -12.62 -4.98 5.22
N ILE A 25 -13.56 -4.04 5.34
CA ILE A 25 -14.97 -4.34 5.61
C ILE A 25 -15.63 -5.15 4.47
N ARG A 26 -15.13 -5.01 3.25
CA ARG A 26 -15.64 -5.74 2.08
C ARG A 26 -15.26 -7.21 2.17
N TRP A 27 -14.05 -7.49 2.66
CA TRP A 27 -13.61 -8.85 2.95
C TRP A 27 -14.44 -9.44 4.09
N LEU A 28 -14.62 -8.70 5.21
CA LEU A 28 -15.47 -9.15 6.32
C LEU A 28 -16.90 -9.50 5.86
N LYS A 29 -17.51 -8.63 5.03
CA LYS A 29 -18.86 -8.88 4.49
C LYS A 29 -18.91 -10.16 3.67
N ARG A 30 -17.94 -10.35 2.77
CA ARG A 30 -17.89 -11.52 1.88
C ARG A 30 -17.72 -12.83 2.66
N GLU A 31 -17.02 -12.77 3.78
CA GLU A 31 -16.80 -13.91 4.68
C GLU A 31 -17.95 -14.12 5.70
N GLY A 32 -19.05 -13.35 5.60
CA GLY A 32 -20.18 -13.42 6.54
C GLY A 32 -19.90 -12.82 7.91
N LEU A 33 -18.72 -12.23 8.15
CA LEU A 33 -18.25 -11.78 9.47
C LEU A 33 -18.91 -10.49 9.99
N LEU A 34 -19.91 -9.98 9.27
CA LEU A 34 -20.74 -8.86 9.73
C LEU A 34 -22.07 -9.32 10.32
N GLU A 35 -22.41 -10.61 10.24
CA GLU A 35 -23.55 -11.20 10.93
C GLU A 35 -23.29 -11.22 12.43
N THR A 36 -24.27 -10.83 13.23
CA THR A 36 -24.13 -10.63 14.67
C THR A 36 -23.75 -11.91 15.42
N GLY A 37 -22.79 -11.79 16.35
CA GLY A 37 -22.38 -12.89 17.22
C GLY A 37 -21.21 -13.73 16.67
N ILE A 38 -20.71 -13.40 15.48
CA ILE A 38 -19.55 -14.06 14.89
C ILE A 38 -18.26 -13.45 15.47
N SER A 39 -17.33 -14.32 15.87
CA SER A 39 -15.99 -13.93 16.27
C SER A 39 -14.98 -14.65 15.39
N ARG A 40 -14.02 -13.92 14.82
CA ARG A 40 -12.97 -14.51 13.99
C ARG A 40 -11.62 -13.88 14.28
N ARG A 41 -10.60 -14.74 14.33
CA ARG A 41 -9.20 -14.32 14.40
C ARG A 41 -8.68 -14.05 12.99
N ILE A 42 -8.10 -12.87 12.80
CA ILE A 42 -7.37 -12.48 11.60
C ILE A 42 -5.89 -12.45 11.96
N THR A 43 -5.05 -13.03 11.11
CA THR A 43 -3.60 -13.07 11.28
C THR A 43 -2.91 -12.42 10.09
N TRP A 44 -1.76 -11.79 10.34
CA TRP A 44 -0.88 -11.30 9.30
C TRP A 44 0.47 -11.99 9.42
N SER A 45 1.06 -12.38 8.29
CA SER A 45 2.36 -13.02 8.23
C SER A 45 3.31 -12.30 7.28
N ARG A 46 4.62 -12.36 7.57
CA ARG A 46 5.69 -11.86 6.71
C ARG A 46 6.79 -12.91 6.67
N GLY A 47 7.15 -13.38 5.47
CA GLY A 47 8.17 -14.43 5.33
C GLY A 47 7.81 -15.77 5.98
N GLY A 48 6.51 -16.07 6.14
CA GLY A 48 6.03 -17.29 6.81
C GLY A 48 5.83 -17.17 8.32
N GLU A 49 6.35 -16.13 8.97
CA GLU A 49 6.14 -15.89 10.39
C GLU A 49 4.92 -15.01 10.65
N VAL A 50 4.10 -15.38 11.63
CA VAL A 50 2.94 -14.58 12.06
C VAL A 50 3.44 -13.33 12.78
N THR A 51 3.26 -12.18 12.14
CA THR A 51 3.70 -10.89 12.66
C THR A 51 2.68 -10.25 13.58
N GLY A 52 1.42 -10.67 13.56
CA GLY A 52 0.38 -10.18 14.47
C GLY A 52 -0.96 -10.86 14.26
N SER A 53 -1.84 -10.72 15.23
CA SER A 53 -3.21 -11.22 15.17
C SER A 53 -4.18 -10.26 15.84
N ILE A 54 -5.43 -10.32 15.41
CA ILE A 54 -6.56 -9.60 16.00
C ILE A 54 -7.75 -10.53 16.05
N ASN A 55 -8.54 -10.44 17.11
CA ASN A 55 -9.88 -11.01 17.13
C ASN A 55 -10.87 -9.89 16.77
N VAL A 56 -11.73 -10.18 15.79
CA VAL A 56 -12.81 -9.30 15.35
C VAL A 56 -14.12 -9.99 15.72
N ARG A 57 -14.93 -9.32 16.56
CA ARG A 57 -16.25 -9.81 16.95
C ARG A 57 -17.33 -8.88 16.42
N SER A 58 -18.31 -9.40 15.71
CA SER A 58 -19.44 -8.65 15.19
C SER A 58 -20.54 -8.47 16.24
N GLU A 59 -21.01 -7.23 16.34
CA GLU A 59 -22.16 -6.83 17.15
C GLU A 59 -23.12 -5.98 16.28
N PRO A 60 -24.37 -5.78 16.69
CA PRO A 60 -25.29 -4.94 15.93
C PRO A 60 -24.69 -3.53 15.71
N GLY A 61 -24.47 -3.15 14.45
CA GLY A 61 -23.97 -1.83 14.07
C GLY A 61 -22.49 -1.54 14.38
N ARG A 62 -21.71 -2.51 14.87
CA ARG A 62 -20.28 -2.32 15.20
C ARG A 62 -19.50 -3.63 15.15
N VAL A 63 -18.18 -3.53 15.04
CA VAL A 63 -17.28 -4.66 15.34
C VAL A 63 -16.41 -4.31 16.54
N ILE A 64 -16.17 -5.26 17.43
CA ILE A 64 -15.21 -5.13 18.51
C ILE A 64 -13.87 -5.65 18.00
N LEU A 65 -12.87 -4.78 18.06
CA LEU A 65 -11.49 -5.13 17.81
C LEU A 65 -10.83 -5.48 19.14
N ASP A 66 -10.19 -6.64 19.21
CA ASP A 66 -9.48 -7.13 20.39
C ASP A 66 -8.12 -7.69 19.96
N TYR A 67 -7.05 -6.98 20.31
CA TYR A 67 -5.67 -7.34 19.96
C TYR A 67 -4.68 -6.87 21.01
N ARG A 68 -3.43 -7.27 20.83
CA ARG A 68 -2.30 -6.72 21.57
C ARG A 68 -1.35 -6.03 20.61
N HIS A 69 -0.77 -4.93 21.04
CA HIS A 69 0.29 -4.24 20.32
C HIS A 69 1.46 -3.94 21.26
N ARG A 70 2.63 -3.66 20.67
CA ARG A 70 3.82 -3.23 21.41
C ARG A 70 4.52 -2.16 20.61
N ASP A 71 4.99 -1.11 21.27
CA ASP A 71 5.83 -0.09 20.67
C ASP A 71 7.30 -0.39 20.96
N ARG A 72 8.13 -0.48 19.90
CA ARG A 72 9.61 -0.55 19.92
C ARG A 72 10.25 -1.16 21.19
N GLY A 73 9.99 -2.45 21.42
CA GLY A 73 10.64 -3.21 22.50
C GLY A 73 9.99 -3.08 23.89
N GLY A 74 8.91 -2.30 24.00
CA GLY A 74 8.08 -2.22 25.19
C GLY A 74 7.17 -3.43 25.39
N GLU A 75 6.42 -3.41 26.50
CA GLU A 75 5.48 -4.46 26.86
C GLU A 75 4.27 -4.54 25.91
N TRP A 76 3.69 -5.74 25.82
CA TRP A 76 2.49 -5.98 25.04
C TRP A 76 1.26 -5.42 25.73
N GLN A 77 0.70 -4.35 25.18
CA GLN A 77 -0.51 -3.71 25.68
C GLN A 77 -1.76 -4.32 25.01
N PRO A 78 -2.76 -4.76 25.80
CA PRO A 78 -4.04 -5.17 25.27
C PRO A 78 -4.86 -3.96 24.86
N GLU A 79 -5.57 -4.08 23.76
CA GLU A 79 -6.41 -3.03 23.22
C GLU A 79 -7.75 -3.63 22.79
N ARG A 80 -8.84 -3.05 23.31
CA ARG A 80 -10.20 -3.53 23.05
C ARG A 80 -11.18 -2.37 22.94
N TYR A 81 -11.71 -2.14 21.74
CA TYR A 81 -12.66 -1.05 21.50
C TYR A 81 -13.63 -1.34 20.34
N PRO A 82 -14.78 -0.66 20.31
CA PRO A 82 -15.71 -0.76 19.20
C PRO A 82 -15.28 0.09 18.00
N VAL A 83 -15.52 -0.45 16.80
CA VAL A 83 -15.52 0.29 15.53
C VAL A 83 -16.93 0.25 14.97
N TYR A 84 -17.58 1.41 14.90
CA TYR A 84 -18.93 1.51 14.39
C TYR A 84 -18.99 1.31 12.89
N LEU A 85 -20.10 0.73 12.43
CA LEU A 85 -20.37 0.48 11.03
C LEU A 85 -21.44 1.45 10.53
N ASP A 86 -21.35 1.78 9.25
CA ASP A 86 -22.38 2.53 8.56
C ASP A 86 -22.66 1.90 7.19
N THR A 87 -23.78 2.24 6.58
CA THR A 87 -24.19 1.71 5.28
C THR A 87 -24.67 2.81 4.35
N THR A 88 -24.38 2.65 3.06
CA THR A 88 -24.93 3.49 2.01
C THR A 88 -25.66 2.61 1.00
N PRO A 89 -26.88 2.97 0.57
CA PRO A 89 -27.59 2.25 -0.50
C PRO A 89 -26.79 2.25 -1.80
N CYS A 90 -26.85 1.16 -2.56
CA CYS A 90 -26.27 1.06 -3.88
C CYS A 90 -27.33 1.23 -4.97
N ARG A 91 -27.01 1.98 -6.04
CA ARG A 91 -27.94 2.30 -7.14
C ARG A 91 -28.54 1.07 -7.84
N MET A 92 -27.77 -0.02 -7.91
CA MET A 92 -28.17 -1.29 -8.55
C MET A 92 -28.64 -2.34 -7.51
N GLY A 93 -29.04 -1.92 -6.31
CA GLY A 93 -29.48 -2.80 -5.23
C GLY A 93 -28.38 -3.15 -4.22
N GLY A 94 -28.80 -3.50 -3.01
CA GLY A 94 -27.93 -3.84 -1.88
C GLY A 94 -27.36 -2.63 -1.14
N VAL A 95 -26.48 -2.92 -0.18
CA VAL A 95 -25.83 -1.91 0.68
C VAL A 95 -24.32 -2.04 0.66
N ARG A 96 -23.65 -0.90 0.63
CA ARG A 96 -22.20 -0.80 0.85
C ARG A 96 -21.94 -0.48 2.31
N HIS A 97 -21.19 -1.35 2.97
CA HIS A 97 -20.80 -1.16 4.36
C HIS A 97 -19.52 -0.33 4.44
N TRP A 98 -19.43 0.45 5.51
CA TRP A 98 -18.30 1.30 5.85
C TRP A 98 -17.93 1.13 7.32
N PHE A 99 -16.63 1.22 7.62
CA PHE A 99 -16.20 1.54 8.97
C PHE A 99 -16.34 3.05 9.19
N LEU A 100 -16.73 3.43 10.40
CA LEU A 100 -16.50 4.77 10.93
C LEU A 100 -15.14 4.77 11.61
N CYS A 101 -14.22 5.61 11.14
CA CYS A 101 -12.87 5.67 11.70
C CYS A 101 -12.92 5.97 13.21
N PRO A 102 -12.37 5.10 14.08
CA PRO A 102 -12.49 5.22 15.54
C PRO A 102 -11.55 6.28 16.14
N ALA A 103 -10.63 6.83 15.33
CA ALA A 103 -9.75 7.89 15.78
C ALA A 103 -10.56 9.11 16.23
N ARG A 104 -10.20 9.66 17.40
CA ARG A 104 -10.89 10.80 18.02
C ARG A 104 -10.99 11.97 17.04
N GLY A 105 -12.22 12.42 16.78
CA GLY A 105 -12.51 13.53 15.87
C GLY A 105 -12.46 13.21 14.37
N CYS A 106 -12.28 11.94 13.96
CA CYS A 106 -12.28 11.57 12.54
C CYS A 106 -13.67 11.15 12.03
N GLY A 107 -14.22 10.02 12.51
CA GLY A 107 -15.56 9.54 12.15
C GLY A 107 -15.80 9.25 10.65
N ARG A 108 -14.78 9.34 9.80
CA ARG A 108 -14.91 9.17 8.34
C ARG A 108 -15.34 7.76 7.98
N ARG A 109 -16.23 7.65 6.99
CA ARG A 109 -16.58 6.39 6.31
C ARG A 109 -15.39 5.90 5.49
N VAL A 110 -14.86 4.73 5.84
CA VAL A 110 -13.72 4.11 5.13
C VAL A 110 -13.92 2.61 4.97
N ALA A 111 -13.38 2.06 3.89
CA ALA A 111 -13.45 0.62 3.63
C ALA A 111 -12.35 -0.15 4.37
N ILE A 112 -11.22 0.50 4.65
CA ILE A 112 -10.03 -0.13 5.22
C ILE A 112 -9.57 0.66 6.44
N LEU A 113 -9.29 -0.07 7.51
CA LEU A 113 -8.55 0.44 8.67
C LEU A 113 -7.15 -0.18 8.68
N TYR A 114 -6.15 0.64 8.99
CA TYR A 114 -4.74 0.24 9.08
C TYR A 114 -4.35 0.19 10.56
N GLY A 115 -3.51 -0.76 10.94
CA GLY A 115 -3.15 -1.07 12.33
C GLY A 115 -1.83 -0.40 12.74
N GLY A 116 -1.88 0.38 13.82
CA GLY A 116 -0.75 0.92 14.57
C GLY A 116 -0.98 0.69 16.07
N ALA A 117 -0.87 1.73 16.88
CA ALA A 117 -1.38 1.70 18.27
C ALA A 117 -2.90 1.44 18.28
N ILE A 118 -3.64 2.15 17.43
CA ILE A 118 -5.06 1.89 17.12
C ILE A 118 -5.25 1.44 15.66
N PHE A 119 -6.43 0.97 15.30
CA PHE A 119 -6.83 0.80 13.92
C PHE A 119 -7.51 2.08 13.45
N ALA A 120 -6.93 2.77 12.48
CA ALA A 120 -7.44 4.05 12.00
C ALA A 120 -7.38 4.15 10.48
N CYS A 121 -8.06 5.15 9.92
CA CYS A 121 -8.04 5.38 8.48
C CYS A 121 -6.68 5.93 8.03
N ARG A 122 -6.39 5.76 6.73
CA ARG A 122 -5.20 6.32 6.08
C ARG A 122 -5.00 7.83 6.33
N HIS A 123 -6.08 8.59 6.48
CA HIS A 123 -6.00 10.04 6.67
C HIS A 123 -5.51 10.40 8.08
N CYS A 124 -5.89 9.63 9.09
CA CYS A 124 -5.39 9.80 10.46
C CYS A 124 -3.92 9.45 10.55
N TYR A 125 -3.51 8.37 9.87
CA TYR A 125 -2.11 7.96 9.82
C TYR A 125 -1.28 8.70 8.77
N ARG A 126 -1.87 9.65 8.03
CA ARG A 126 -1.21 10.38 6.94
C ARG A 126 -0.49 9.43 5.96
N LEU A 127 -1.05 8.24 5.75
CA LEU A 127 -0.48 7.24 4.84
C LEU A 127 -0.64 7.75 3.42
N ALA A 128 0.49 7.94 2.74
CA ALA A 128 0.52 8.25 1.31
C ALA A 128 0.27 6.97 0.50
N TYR A 129 -0.37 7.09 -0.66
CA TYR A 129 -0.41 5.97 -1.60
C TYR A 129 1.01 5.64 -2.08
N PRO A 130 1.36 4.36 -2.32
CA PRO A 130 2.67 4.00 -2.88
C PRO A 130 2.99 4.74 -4.18
N SER A 131 1.97 4.96 -5.03
CA SER A 131 2.08 5.76 -6.26
C SER A 131 2.43 7.24 -6.03
N GLN A 132 2.16 7.79 -4.85
CA GLN A 132 2.52 9.16 -4.47
C GLN A 132 3.94 9.27 -3.90
N ARG A 133 4.56 8.15 -3.47
CA ARG A 133 5.95 8.08 -2.98
C ARG A 133 6.95 7.61 -4.04
N GLU A 134 6.44 7.16 -5.17
CA GLU A 134 7.27 6.62 -6.22
C GLU A 134 8.19 7.69 -6.80
N LYS A 135 9.49 7.56 -6.53
CA LYS A 135 10.50 8.48 -7.06
C LYS A 135 10.42 8.44 -8.59
N PRO A 136 10.84 9.51 -9.29
CA PRO A 136 10.88 9.49 -10.75
C PRO A 136 11.59 8.25 -11.32
N GLY A 137 12.64 7.77 -10.65
CA GLY A 137 13.35 6.53 -11.01
C GLY A 137 12.50 5.26 -10.84
N ASP A 138 11.85 5.08 -9.69
CA ASP A 138 10.97 3.93 -9.42
C ASP A 138 9.80 3.89 -10.44
N ARG A 139 9.23 5.06 -10.76
CA ARG A 139 8.19 5.23 -11.79
C ARG A 139 8.66 4.79 -13.15
N ALA A 140 9.89 5.14 -13.47
CA ALA A 140 10.51 4.79 -14.74
C ALA A 140 10.78 3.29 -14.81
N ALA A 141 11.33 2.67 -13.76
CA ALA A 141 11.56 1.24 -13.66
C ALA A 141 10.27 0.44 -13.90
N ARG A 142 9.20 0.76 -13.18
CA ARG A 142 7.93 0.04 -13.31
C ARG A 142 7.28 0.19 -14.70
N ARG A 143 7.53 1.31 -15.39
CA ARG A 143 7.05 1.52 -16.76
C ARG A 143 7.91 0.74 -17.76
N ALA A 144 9.22 0.64 -17.53
CA ALA A 144 10.12 -0.21 -18.30
C ALA A 144 9.73 -1.69 -18.16
N ASP A 145 9.40 -2.15 -16.96
CA ASP A 145 8.94 -3.53 -16.73
C ASP A 145 7.64 -3.85 -17.48
N ARG A 146 6.67 -2.93 -17.51
CA ARG A 146 5.46 -3.10 -18.34
C ARG A 146 5.76 -3.22 -19.84
N ILE A 147 6.83 -2.58 -20.32
CA ILE A 147 7.27 -2.72 -21.71
C ILE A 147 7.91 -4.10 -21.90
N ARG A 148 8.74 -4.56 -20.96
CA ARG A 148 9.31 -5.91 -20.96
C ARG A 148 8.22 -6.99 -20.97
N ASP A 149 7.20 -6.87 -20.12
CA ASP A 149 6.05 -7.78 -20.07
C ASP A 149 5.34 -7.85 -21.43
N LYS A 150 5.10 -6.69 -22.05
CA LYS A 150 4.47 -6.60 -23.37
C LYS A 150 5.33 -7.23 -24.47
N MET A 151 6.64 -7.27 -24.29
CA MET A 151 7.59 -7.87 -25.22
C MET A 151 7.91 -9.33 -24.87
N GLY A 152 7.43 -9.86 -23.74
CA GLY A 152 7.82 -11.17 -23.26
C GLY A 152 9.31 -11.26 -22.90
N TRP A 153 9.94 -10.13 -22.58
CA TRP A 153 11.35 -10.07 -22.18
C TRP A 153 11.52 -10.42 -20.69
N PRO A 154 12.67 -10.97 -20.29
CA PRO A 154 13.00 -11.15 -18.88
C PRO A 154 12.90 -9.82 -18.12
N GLY A 155 12.27 -9.87 -16.93
CA GLY A 155 12.15 -8.74 -16.03
C GLY A 155 13.46 -8.42 -15.32
N GLY A 156 13.68 -7.14 -15.02
CA GLY A 156 14.90 -6.67 -14.35
C GLY A 156 15.51 -5.46 -15.03
N ILE A 157 15.97 -4.50 -14.23
CA ILE A 157 16.55 -3.25 -14.74
C ILE A 157 17.98 -3.40 -15.26
N LEU A 158 18.67 -4.46 -14.80
CA LEU A 158 20.03 -4.82 -15.22
C LEU A 158 20.04 -5.80 -16.39
N GLU A 159 18.88 -6.36 -16.74
CA GLU A 159 18.75 -7.19 -17.94
C GLU A 159 18.88 -6.29 -19.18
N GLY A 160 19.63 -6.72 -20.20
CA GLY A 160 19.75 -5.97 -21.44
C GLY A 160 18.40 -5.79 -22.18
N GLY A 161 18.38 -4.91 -23.18
CA GLY A 161 17.23 -4.65 -24.06
C GLY A 161 17.19 -5.47 -25.36
N ASP A 162 18.18 -6.35 -25.59
CA ASP A 162 18.36 -7.03 -26.87
C ASP A 162 17.79 -8.46 -26.90
N TRP A 163 16.51 -8.58 -26.52
CA TRP A 163 15.81 -9.88 -26.47
C TRP A 163 14.95 -10.14 -27.72
N GLY A 164 15.07 -9.27 -28.73
CA GLY A 164 14.39 -9.41 -30.00
C GLY A 164 12.90 -9.08 -29.97
N LYS A 165 12.32 -9.01 -31.16
CA LYS A 165 10.96 -8.53 -31.40
C LYS A 165 9.92 -9.65 -31.27
N PRO A 166 8.80 -9.42 -30.54
CA PRO A 166 7.70 -10.38 -30.47
C PRO A 166 7.03 -10.63 -31.81
N LYS A 167 6.59 -11.88 -32.02
CA LYS A 167 5.81 -12.27 -33.21
C LYS A 167 4.51 -11.46 -33.28
N GLY A 168 4.20 -10.94 -34.48
CA GLY A 168 2.98 -10.15 -34.72
C GLY A 168 3.07 -8.67 -34.34
N MET A 169 4.19 -8.21 -33.76
CA MET A 169 4.41 -6.76 -33.55
C MET A 169 4.88 -6.10 -34.85
N HIS A 170 4.52 -4.84 -35.11
CA HIS A 170 5.07 -4.07 -36.22
C HIS A 170 6.45 -3.49 -35.85
N TRP A 171 7.40 -3.44 -36.79
CA TRP A 171 8.77 -2.94 -36.53
C TRP A 171 8.79 -1.52 -35.95
N ARG A 172 8.00 -0.60 -36.51
CA ARG A 172 7.88 0.77 -35.95
C ARG A 172 7.40 0.79 -34.49
N THR A 173 6.49 -0.12 -34.12
CA THR A 173 5.98 -0.20 -32.73
C THR A 173 7.04 -0.76 -31.81
N TYR A 174 7.78 -1.77 -32.28
CA TYR A 174 8.90 -2.36 -31.57
C TYR A 174 9.99 -1.33 -31.28
N GLU A 175 10.52 -0.68 -32.31
CA GLU A 175 11.57 0.35 -32.18
C GLU A 175 11.16 1.49 -31.25
N ARG A 176 9.90 1.94 -31.34
CA ARG A 176 9.37 2.98 -30.45
C ARG A 176 9.38 2.53 -28.99
N LEU A 177 8.97 1.30 -28.72
CA LEU A 177 8.94 0.76 -27.36
C LEU A 177 10.36 0.49 -26.83
N CYS A 178 11.31 0.06 -27.66
CA CYS A 178 12.73 -0.05 -27.29
C CYS A 178 13.28 1.31 -26.85
N ARG A 179 13.09 2.36 -27.67
CA ARG A 179 13.53 3.72 -27.31
C ARG A 179 12.87 4.24 -26.04
N GLU A 180 11.60 3.92 -25.84
CA GLU A 180 10.88 4.28 -24.61
C GLU A 180 11.42 3.52 -23.40
N HIS A 181 11.72 2.23 -23.55
CA HIS A 181 12.32 1.38 -22.52
C HIS A 181 13.73 1.86 -22.14
N ASP A 182 14.60 2.16 -23.11
CA ASP A 182 15.97 2.64 -22.85
C ASP A 182 15.93 3.94 -22.05
N ALA A 183 15.11 4.91 -22.49
CA ALA A 183 14.96 6.19 -21.80
C ALA A 183 14.36 6.08 -20.38
N LEU A 184 13.56 5.04 -20.12
CA LEU A 184 13.01 4.75 -18.79
C LEU A 184 14.04 4.03 -17.91
N SER A 185 14.81 3.11 -18.49
CA SER A 185 15.89 2.39 -17.81
C SER A 185 16.98 3.35 -17.36
N ASP A 186 17.39 4.30 -18.21
CA ASP A 186 18.36 5.34 -17.85
C ASP A 186 17.88 6.19 -16.67
N ARG A 187 16.62 6.64 -16.71
CA ARG A 187 16.03 7.45 -15.62
C ARG A 187 15.92 6.68 -14.31
N ALA A 188 15.66 5.39 -14.39
CA ALA A 188 15.61 4.53 -13.23
C ALA A 188 17.00 4.28 -12.64
N LEU A 189 18.00 4.03 -13.49
CA LEU A 189 19.41 3.87 -13.08
C LEU A 189 19.94 5.13 -12.40
N VAL A 190 19.66 6.33 -12.95
CA VAL A 190 19.99 7.61 -12.28
C VAL A 190 19.34 7.70 -10.90
N GLY A 191 18.06 7.29 -10.77
CA GLY A 191 17.37 7.25 -9.47
C GLY A 191 17.97 6.27 -8.47
N ILE A 192 18.48 5.13 -8.94
CA ILE A 192 19.17 4.11 -8.12
C ILE A 192 20.55 4.62 -7.69
N MET A 193 21.32 5.20 -8.62
CA MET A 193 22.65 5.77 -8.33
C MET A 193 22.56 6.92 -7.32
N ASP A 194 21.59 7.82 -7.47
CA ASP A 194 21.31 8.88 -6.49
C ASP A 194 20.96 8.33 -5.11
N HIS A 195 20.31 7.17 -5.04
CA HIS A 195 20.01 6.52 -3.77
C HIS A 195 21.25 5.90 -3.13
N LEU A 196 22.07 5.19 -3.92
CA LEU A 196 23.31 4.57 -3.48
C LEU A 196 24.33 5.60 -2.99
N ASN A 197 24.49 6.72 -3.71
CA ASN A 197 25.39 7.82 -3.31
C ASN A 197 24.97 8.48 -1.99
N ARG A 198 23.66 8.52 -1.67
CA ARG A 198 23.16 9.03 -0.38
C ARG A 198 23.39 8.05 0.77
N LEU A 199 23.62 6.76 0.48
CA LEU A 199 23.92 5.74 1.48
C LEU A 199 25.42 5.64 1.75
N SER A 200 26.27 5.89 0.75
CA SER A 200 27.73 5.89 0.89
C SER A 200 28.31 7.16 1.54
N GLY A 201 27.62 8.30 1.48
CA GLY A 201 28.03 9.55 2.14
C GLY A 201 27.74 9.65 3.65
N ARG A 202 27.55 8.51 4.34
CA ARG A 202 27.23 8.43 5.79
C ARG A 202 28.32 7.74 6.63
N PHE A 203 29.51 7.55 6.08
CA PHE A 203 30.73 7.16 6.79
C PHE A 203 31.75 8.29 6.74
#